data_AF-A0A3D5CFU6-F1
#
_entry.id   AF-A0A3D5CFU6-F1
#
_cell.length_a   1.000
_cell.length_b   1.000
_cell.length_c   1.000
_cell.angle_alpha   90.00
_cell.angle_beta   90.00
_cell.angle_gamma   90.00
#
_symmetry.space_group_name_H-M   'P 1'
#
loop_
_entity.id
_entity.type
_entity.pdbx_description
1 polymer ?
#
loop_
_entity_poly.entity_id
_entity_poly.type
_entity_poly.pdbx_seq_one_letter_code
_entity_poly.pdbx_strand_id
1 'polypeptide(L)' 'AKRPVHQIVSVRHSSPADGIVEGVVIVRGPARTRAVALRLEGMDGRWRTTSLAPL' A
#
# COMPACT_ATOMS: atom_id res chain seq x y z
N ALA A 1 23.40 -6.36 9.86
CA ALA A 1 22.84 -6.26 8.48
C ALA A 1 22.24 -4.88 8.26
N LYS A 2 22.48 -4.23 7.10
CA LYS A 2 21.93 -2.90 6.79
C LYS A 2 20.46 -3.03 6.38
N ARG A 3 19.55 -2.28 7.02
CA ARG A 3 18.12 -2.32 6.70
C ARG A 3 17.90 -1.76 5.28
N PRO A 4 17.25 -2.50 4.37
CA PRO A 4 17.01 -2.01 3.01
C PRO A 4 16.18 -0.72 3.04
N VAL A 5 16.61 0.29 2.28
CA VAL A 5 15.86 1.54 2.11
C VAL A 5 14.87 1.33 0.97
N HIS A 6 13.61 1.65 1.24
CA HIS A 6 12.53 1.64 0.27
C HIS A 6 11.98 3.05 0.12
N GLN A 7 11.76 3.48 -1.12
CA GLN A 7 11.18 4.79 -1.44
C GLN A 7 9.81 4.59 -2.08
N ILE A 8 8.81 5.34 -1.59
CA ILE A 8 7.52 5.46 -2.25
C ILE A 8 7.70 6.37 -3.47
N VAL A 9 7.38 5.86 -4.66
CA VAL A 9 7.48 6.58 -5.93
C VAL A 9 6.16 7.25 -6.27
N SER A 10 5.08 6.49 -6.18
CA SER A 10 3.73 6.99 -6.44
C SER A 10 2.70 6.16 -5.68
N VAL A 11 1.55 6.77 -5.45
CA VAL A 11 0.38 6.15 -4.83
C VAL A 11 -0.80 6.46 -5.72
N ARG A 12 -1.57 5.42 -6.07
CA ARG A 12 -2.86 5.57 -6.74
C ARG A 12 -3.91 4.88 -5.90
N HIS A 13 -4.99 5.58 -5.57
CA HIS A 13 -6.03 5.05 -4.70
C HIS A 13 -7.42 5.50 -5.15
N SER A 14 -8.42 4.80 -4.66
CA SER A 14 -9.84 5.14 -4.75
C SER A 14 -10.54 4.82 -3.44
N SER A 15 -11.66 5.50 -3.21
CA SER A 15 -12.53 5.29 -2.04
C SER A 15 -13.88 4.75 -2.53
N PRO A 16 -14.00 3.43 -2.78
CA PRO A 16 -15.20 2.88 -3.41
C PRO A 16 -16.44 2.89 -2.49
N ALA A 17 -16.22 2.95 -1.18
CA ALA A 17 -17.28 3.10 -0.18
C ALA A 17 -16.74 3.88 1.03
N ASP A 18 -17.64 4.36 1.89
CA ASP A 18 -17.23 5.00 3.14
C ASP A 18 -16.41 4.02 4.00
N GLY A 19 -15.32 4.52 4.58
CA GLY A 19 -14.38 3.70 5.34
C GLY A 19 -13.61 2.66 4.53
N ILE A 20 -13.65 2.66 3.19
CA ILE A 20 -12.89 1.72 2.35
C ILE A 20 -11.92 2.48 1.44
N VAL A 21 -10.65 2.08 1.45
CA VAL A 21 -9.64 2.58 0.50
C VAL A 21 -8.99 1.41 -0.22
N GLU A 22 -8.98 1.47 -1.55
CA GLU A 22 -8.22 0.55 -2.40
C GLU A 22 -7.08 1.31 -3.06
N GLY A 23 -5.91 0.71 -3.16
CA GLY A 23 -4.78 1.38 -3.78
C GLY A 23 -3.64 0.49 -4.22
N VAL A 24 -2.77 1.11 -5.00
CA VAL A 24 -1.49 0.55 -5.44
C VAL A 24 -0.41 1.56 -5.08
N VAL A 25 0.62 1.07 -4.38
CA VAL A 25 1.83 1.83 -4.05
C VAL A 25 2.97 1.30 -4.90
N ILE A 26 3.62 2.19 -5.64
CA ILE A 26 4.86 1.87 -6.35
C ILE A 26 6.03 2.11 -5.41
N VAL A 27 6.75 1.05 -5.06
CA VAL A 27 7.88 1.08 -4.13
C VAL A 27 9.16 0.77 -4.89
N ARG A 28 10.13 1.69 -4.83
CA ARG A 28 11.48 1.46 -5.33
C ARG A 28 12.33 0.90 -4.20
N GLY A 29 12.83 -0.31 -4.37
CA GLY A 29 13.85 -0.91 -3.50
C GLY A 29 15.22 -1.00 -4.19
N PRO A 30 16.25 -1.48 -3.49
CA PRO A 30 17.62 -1.51 -4.01
C PRO A 30 17.80 -2.37 -5.27
N ALA A 31 17.04 -3.46 -5.39
CA ALA A 31 17.18 -4.42 -6.48
C ALA A 31 16.04 -4.35 -7.52
N ARG A 32 14.87 -3.79 -7.16
CA ARG A 32 13.71 -3.70 -8.07
C ARG A 32 12.68 -2.70 -7.59
N THR A 33 11.94 -2.16 -8.55
CA THR A 33 10.67 -1.47 -8.33
C THR A 33 9.55 -2.50 -8.30
N ARG A 34 8.60 -2.36 -7.38
CA ARG A 34 7.43 -3.24 -7.23
C ARG A 34 6.15 -2.44 -7.06
N ALA A 35 5.05 -2.98 -7.55
CA ALA A 35 3.73 -2.51 -7.21
C ALA A 35 3.19 -3.32 -6.03
N VAL A 36 2.56 -2.65 -5.06
CA VAL A 36 1.93 -3.29 -3.91
C VAL A 36 0.47 -2.88 -3.90
N ALA A 37 -0.41 -3.84 -4.19
CA ALA A 37 -1.85 -3.66 -4.10
C ALA A 37 -2.29 -3.85 -2.64
N LEU A 38 -3.17 -2.96 -2.17
CA LEU A 38 -3.69 -2.99 -0.81
C LEU A 38 -5.14 -2.53 -0.74
N ARG A 39 -5.87 -3.12 0.21
CA ARG A 39 -7.21 -2.69 0.63
C ARG A 39 -7.19 -2.37 2.12
N LEU A 40 -7.67 -1.19 2.48
CA LEU A 40 -7.82 -0.72 3.84
C LEU A 40 -9.29 -0.55 4.20
N GLU A 41 -9.63 -0.93 5.42
CA GLU A 41 -10.96 -0.76 6.00
C GLU A 41 -10.83 0.02 7.31
N GLY A 42 -11.65 1.07 7.44
CA GLY A 42 -11.78 1.87 8.64
C GLY A 42 -12.62 1.11 9.67
N MET A 43 -12.00 0.74 10.78
CA MET A 43 -12.65 0.10 11.92
C MET A 43 -12.27 0.84 13.20
N ASP A 44 -13.25 1.35 13.93
CA ASP A 44 -13.06 2.06 15.21
C ASP A 44 -12.07 3.25 15.13
N GLY A 45 -12.16 4.03 14.05
CA GLY A 45 -11.27 5.16 13.78
C GLY A 45 -9.83 4.77 13.39
N ARG A 46 -9.58 3.49 13.10
CA ARG A 46 -8.28 2.96 12.66
C ARG A 46 -8.39 2.32 11.29
N TRP A 47 -7.35 2.45 10.48
CA TRP A 47 -7.23 1.71 9.23
C TRP A 47 -6.65 0.32 9.47
N ARG A 48 -7.30 -0.71 8.93
CA ARG A 48 -6.81 -2.09 8.90
C ARG A 48 -6.63 -2.54 7.48
N THR A 49 -5.48 -3.14 7.17
CA THR A 49 -5.26 -3.75 5.86
C THR A 49 -5.98 -5.10 5.82
N THR A 50 -6.99 -5.23 4.97
CA THR A 50 -7.75 -6.48 4.79
C THR A 50 -7.25 -7.29 3.60
N SER A 51 -6.44 -6.69 2.72
CA SER A 51 -5.74 -7.39 1.66
C SER A 51 -4.43 -6.70 1.32
N LEU A 52 -3.36 -7.48 1.11
CA LEU A 52 -2.05 -7.01 0.72
C LEU A 52 -1.39 -8.02 -0.22
N ALA A 53 -1.02 -7.60 -1.42
CA ALA A 53 -0.32 -8.46 -2.38
C ALA A 53 0.75 -7.67 -3.16
N PRO A 54 1.98 -8.20 -3.27
CA PRO A 54 2.94 -7.70 -4.25
C PRO A 54 2.52 -8.16 -5.65
N LEU A 55 2.56 -7.23 -6.61
CA LEU A 55 2.42 -7.49 -8.05
C LEU A 55 3.79 -7.50 -8.73
#